data_AF-A0A327M521-F1
#
_entry.id   AF-A0A327M521-F1
#
_cell.length_a   1.000
_cell.length_b   1.000
_cell.length_c   1.000
_cell.angle_alpha   90.00
_cell.angle_beta   90.00
_cell.angle_gamma   90.00
#
_symmetry.space_group_name_H-M   'P 1'
#
loop_
_entity.id
_entity.type
_entity.pdbx_description
1 polymer ?
#
loop_
_entity_poly.entity_id
_entity_poly.type
_entity_poly.pdbx_seq_one_letter_code
_entity_poly.pdbx_strand_id
1 'polypeptide(L)'
;MPDAASPDLLAALRAMPPGLAPAEPPAAALAAEAWREAWRPPRVRLLLLAESHMATSAAELALTPLPSPGWPRPAGFVRHLYCPAYGEPALLPAGAAAAGPANAGTPQYWRLLAGLAGCPMPGRAALPDLAARLAAKAALLRGLRARGIWLTDASLVALAGPGGARAAPRLQALALRASWHRYHAARLPALAPAHVVVIGRGVAAVLGPALDAAFPGRWQAVPQPMGARGAGPAAALQAALTLAASRFAPEGGDGRCRD
;
A
#
# COMPACT_ATOMS: atom_id res chain seq x y z
N MET A 1 -14.85 23.30 -1.90
CA MET A 1 -15.85 22.34 -1.39
C MET A 1 -15.34 21.85 -0.05
N PRO A 2 -16.15 21.88 1.02
CA PRO A 2 -15.72 21.37 2.31
C PRO A 2 -15.40 19.87 2.16
N ASP A 3 -14.21 19.46 2.64
CA ASP A 3 -13.83 18.06 2.74
C ASP A 3 -14.95 17.34 3.51
N ALA A 4 -15.64 16.40 2.86
CA ALA A 4 -16.51 15.48 3.59
C ALA A 4 -15.63 14.86 4.69
N ALA A 5 -16.05 14.98 5.95
CA ALA A 5 -15.29 14.49 7.08
C ALA A 5 -14.88 13.03 6.79
N SER A 6 -13.57 12.77 6.75
CA SER A 6 -13.08 11.43 6.52
C SER A 6 -13.67 10.51 7.58
N PRO A 7 -14.16 9.31 7.22
CA PRO A 7 -14.77 8.40 8.19
C PRO A 7 -13.78 8.12 9.32
N ASP A 8 -14.29 8.00 10.55
CA ASP A 8 -13.47 7.73 11.73
C ASP A 8 -12.86 6.32 11.64
N LEU A 9 -11.58 6.25 11.33
CA LEU A 9 -10.83 4.99 11.22
C LEU A 9 -10.78 4.24 12.56
N LEU A 10 -10.64 4.93 13.69
CA LEU A 10 -10.58 4.28 14.99
C LEU A 10 -11.94 3.65 15.33
N ALA A 11 -13.04 4.34 15.04
CA ALA A 11 -14.37 3.78 15.17
C ALA A 11 -14.56 2.56 14.25
N ALA A 12 -14.12 2.63 12.99
CA ALA A 12 -14.20 1.52 12.05
C ALA A 12 -13.40 0.28 12.53
N LEU A 13 -12.19 0.49 13.06
CA LEU A 13 -11.34 -0.55 13.62
C LEU A 13 -11.96 -1.18 14.88
N ARG A 14 -12.50 -0.37 15.79
CA ARG A 14 -13.18 -0.84 17.01
C ARG A 14 -14.42 -1.66 16.69
N ALA A 15 -15.11 -1.33 15.61
CA ALA A 15 -16.30 -2.05 15.21
C ALA A 15 -15.98 -3.41 14.58
N MET A 16 -14.73 -3.71 14.16
CA MET A 16 -14.34 -4.94 13.42
C MET A 16 -15.00 -6.21 13.97
N PRO A 17 -15.51 -7.12 13.11
CA PRO A 17 -16.34 -8.23 13.56
C PRO A 17 -15.65 -9.07 14.65
N PRO A 18 -16.38 -9.50 15.68
CA PRO A 18 -15.82 -10.35 16.72
C PRO A 18 -15.30 -11.67 16.09
N GLY A 19 -14.16 -12.17 16.58
CA GLY A 19 -13.48 -13.34 16.02
C GLY A 19 -12.49 -13.02 14.90
N LEU A 20 -12.48 -11.78 14.38
CA LEU A 20 -11.38 -11.27 13.59
C LEU A 20 -10.30 -10.75 14.54
N ALA A 21 -9.51 -11.66 15.13
CA ALA A 21 -8.33 -11.25 15.89
C ALA A 21 -7.34 -10.61 14.90
N PRO A 22 -7.14 -9.28 14.93
CA PRO A 22 -6.21 -8.67 13.99
C PRO A 22 -4.81 -9.22 14.29
N ALA A 23 -4.01 -9.46 13.25
CA ALA A 23 -2.63 -9.91 13.40
C ALA A 23 -1.72 -8.84 14.04
N GLU A 24 -2.27 -7.66 14.33
CA GLU A 24 -1.61 -6.46 14.84
C GLU A 24 -2.54 -5.68 15.78
N PRO A 25 -1.99 -4.83 16.69
CA PRO A 25 -2.82 -3.94 17.49
C PRO A 25 -3.49 -2.85 16.62
N PRO A 26 -4.65 -2.30 17.02
CA PRO A 26 -5.31 -1.20 16.29
C PRO A 26 -4.42 0.02 16.03
N ALA A 27 -3.49 0.31 16.94
CA ALA A 27 -2.53 1.41 16.79
C ALA A 27 -1.60 1.21 15.57
N ALA A 28 -1.26 -0.03 15.22
CA ALA A 28 -0.46 -0.34 14.03
C ALA A 28 -1.25 -0.08 12.74
N ALA A 29 -2.53 -0.44 12.70
CA ALA A 29 -3.41 -0.13 11.57
C ALA A 29 -3.59 1.38 11.37
N LEU A 30 -3.75 2.14 12.46
CA LEU A 30 -3.79 3.61 12.43
C LEU A 30 -2.48 4.20 11.89
N ALA A 31 -1.33 3.71 12.36
CA ALA A 31 -0.03 4.17 11.89
C ALA A 31 0.17 3.84 10.40
N ALA A 32 -0.23 2.65 9.95
CA ALA A 32 -0.18 2.26 8.54
C ALA A 32 -1.03 3.19 7.67
N GLU A 33 -2.24 3.56 8.09
CA GLU A 33 -3.04 4.56 7.38
C GLU A 33 -2.37 5.94 7.38
N ALA A 34 -1.81 6.38 8.50
CA ALA A 34 -1.13 7.67 8.56
C ALA A 34 0.07 7.74 7.59
N TRP A 35 0.81 6.63 7.41
CA TRP A 35 1.82 6.49 6.36
C TRP A 35 1.22 6.54 4.95
N ARG A 36 0.05 5.94 4.70
CA ARG A 36 -0.66 6.04 3.40
C ARG A 36 -1.12 7.45 3.10
N GLU A 37 -1.69 8.15 4.08
CA GLU A 37 -2.16 9.52 3.93
C GLU A 37 -1.04 10.51 3.67
N ALA A 38 0.11 10.32 4.33
CA ALA A 38 1.28 11.16 4.11
C ALA A 38 1.77 11.12 2.65
N TRP A 39 1.51 10.03 1.93
CA TRP A 39 1.83 9.88 0.51
C TRP A 39 0.63 10.06 -0.44
N ARG A 40 -0.59 10.29 0.08
CA ARG A 40 -1.80 10.49 -0.74
C ARG A 40 -1.70 11.75 -1.60
N PRO A 41 -1.86 11.65 -2.93
CA PRO A 41 -1.82 12.81 -3.80
C PRO A 41 -2.99 13.76 -3.52
N PRO A 42 -2.82 15.09 -3.74
CA PRO A 42 -3.92 16.05 -3.60
C PRO A 42 -5.14 15.70 -4.45
N ARG A 43 -4.90 15.13 -5.64
CA ARG A 43 -5.94 14.57 -6.51
C ARG A 43 -5.58 13.12 -6.84
N VAL A 44 -6.43 12.18 -6.42
CA VAL A 44 -6.30 10.78 -6.82
C VAL A 44 -6.88 10.62 -8.22
N ARG A 45 -6.07 10.18 -9.18
CA ARG A 45 -6.47 9.89 -10.56
C ARG A 45 -6.55 8.38 -10.79
N LEU A 46 -5.54 7.66 -10.33
CA LEU A 46 -5.49 6.20 -10.37
C LEU A 46 -5.32 5.67 -8.95
N LEU A 47 -6.30 4.88 -8.50
CA LEU A 47 -6.26 4.19 -7.22
C LEU A 47 -5.77 2.76 -7.44
N LEU A 48 -4.69 2.38 -6.77
CA LEU A 48 -4.24 1.00 -6.65
C LEU A 48 -4.77 0.46 -5.31
N LEU A 49 -5.62 -0.57 -5.36
CA LEU A 49 -6.26 -1.15 -4.19
C LEU A 49 -5.70 -2.56 -3.95
N ALA A 50 -4.72 -2.66 -3.05
CA ALA A 50 -4.15 -3.92 -2.61
C ALA A 50 -5.00 -4.57 -1.51
N GLU A 51 -4.60 -5.76 -1.06
CA GLU A 51 -5.36 -6.50 -0.04
C GLU A 51 -5.17 -5.92 1.37
N SER A 52 -3.95 -5.99 1.89
CA SER A 52 -3.57 -5.54 3.22
C SER A 52 -2.06 -5.33 3.30
N HIS A 53 -1.64 -4.52 4.26
CA HIS A 53 -0.26 -4.48 4.72
C HIS A 53 0.12 -5.74 5.53
N MET A 54 1.42 -5.88 5.81
CA MET A 54 1.93 -6.93 6.70
C MET A 54 1.74 -6.50 8.15
N ALA A 55 1.39 -7.44 9.03
CA ALA A 55 1.12 -7.15 10.43
C ALA A 55 2.34 -6.55 11.13
N THR A 56 2.13 -5.46 11.86
CA THR A 56 3.17 -4.83 12.69
C THR A 56 2.86 -5.09 14.16
N SER A 57 3.80 -5.68 14.91
CA SER A 57 3.61 -5.93 16.34
C SER A 57 3.61 -4.62 17.16
N ALA A 58 3.13 -4.66 18.40
CA ALA A 58 3.23 -3.50 19.29
C ALA A 58 4.70 -3.10 19.58
N ALA A 59 5.60 -4.09 19.70
CA ALA A 59 7.03 -3.85 19.90
C ALA A 59 7.67 -3.22 18.65
N GLU A 60 7.28 -3.68 17.47
CA GLU A 60 7.71 -3.08 16.20
C GLU A 60 7.23 -1.64 16.06
N LEU A 61 5.96 -1.37 16.37
CA LEU A 61 5.38 -0.02 16.29
C LEU A 61 6.11 0.98 17.19
N ALA A 62 6.57 0.54 18.37
CA ALA A 62 7.32 1.36 19.31
C ALA A 62 8.73 1.72 18.82
N LEU A 63 9.27 1.04 17.80
CA LEU A 63 10.53 1.42 17.19
C LEU A 63 10.38 2.77 16.50
N THR A 64 11.35 3.66 16.74
CA THR A 64 11.45 4.94 16.04
C THR A 64 12.48 4.83 14.92
N PRO A 65 12.05 4.82 13.64
CA PRO A 65 12.97 4.85 12.52
C PRO A 65 13.89 6.07 12.53
N LEU A 66 15.12 5.90 12.08
CA LEU A 66 16.02 7.01 11.85
C LEU A 66 15.42 7.99 10.81
N PRO A 67 15.58 9.30 11.04
CA PRO A 67 15.36 10.35 10.05
C PRO A 67 15.81 9.98 8.63
N SER A 68 14.89 10.02 7.67
CA SER A 68 15.20 9.86 6.25
C SER A 68 14.84 11.14 5.49
N PRO A 69 15.80 11.86 4.89
CA PRO A 69 15.52 13.08 4.13
C PRO A 69 14.49 12.86 3.03
N GLY A 70 13.52 13.77 2.91
CA GLY A 70 12.45 13.71 1.90
C GLY A 70 11.31 12.72 2.20
N TRP A 71 11.30 12.09 3.39
CA TRP A 71 10.21 11.21 3.83
C TRP A 71 9.34 11.87 4.91
N PRO A 72 8.02 11.62 4.91
CA PRO A 72 7.14 12.05 6.00
C PRO A 72 7.43 11.25 7.28
N ARG A 73 6.87 11.70 8.41
CA ARG A 73 7.04 11.03 9.73
C ARG A 73 5.74 11.00 10.55
N PRO A 74 4.70 10.30 10.08
CA PRO A 74 3.42 10.28 10.78
C PRO A 74 3.46 9.53 12.13
N ALA A 75 4.04 8.33 12.21
CA ALA A 75 4.36 7.63 13.48
C ALA A 75 5.06 6.27 13.25
N GLY A 76 6.07 5.95 14.08
CA GLY A 76 6.61 4.60 14.30
C GLY A 76 7.12 3.83 13.08
N PHE A 77 7.62 2.62 13.33
CA PHE A 77 7.85 1.63 12.29
C PHE A 77 6.56 0.85 11.99
N VAL A 78 6.24 0.71 10.71
CA VAL A 78 5.18 -0.19 10.24
C VAL A 78 5.67 -1.00 9.06
N ARG A 79 5.17 -2.23 8.91
CA ARG A 79 5.48 -3.09 7.76
C ARG A 79 4.65 -2.73 6.53
N HIS A 80 4.82 -1.50 6.08
CA HIS A 80 4.18 -0.94 4.89
C HIS A 80 5.20 -0.18 4.05
N LEU A 81 5.07 -0.25 2.71
CA LEU A 81 6.07 0.30 1.77
C LEU A 81 6.27 1.82 1.88
N TYR A 82 5.31 2.54 2.46
CA TYR A 82 5.42 3.98 2.70
C TYR A 82 6.23 4.33 3.95
N CYS A 83 6.52 3.36 4.82
CA CYS A 83 7.48 3.52 5.90
C CYS A 83 8.91 3.33 5.34
N PRO A 84 9.81 4.33 5.45
CA PRO A 84 11.16 4.24 4.87
C PRO A 84 11.98 3.07 5.43
N ALA A 85 11.77 2.73 6.71
CA ALA A 85 12.47 1.64 7.37
C ALA A 85 12.00 0.25 6.93
N TYR A 86 10.87 0.12 6.23
CA TYR A 86 10.40 -1.19 5.78
C TYR A 86 11.23 -1.73 4.60
N GLY A 87 11.93 -2.84 4.84
CA GLY A 87 12.97 -3.37 3.96
C GLY A 87 14.35 -2.74 4.15
N GLU A 88 14.51 -1.84 5.13
CA GLU A 88 15.76 -1.14 5.43
C GLU A 88 16.16 -1.27 6.91
N PRO A 89 16.65 -2.45 7.36
CA PRO A 89 17.08 -2.67 8.74
C PRO A 89 18.03 -1.62 9.32
N ALA A 90 18.87 -1.00 8.49
CA ALA A 90 19.82 0.04 8.90
C ALA A 90 19.14 1.34 9.38
N LEU A 91 17.84 1.53 9.11
CA LEU A 91 17.05 2.63 9.64
C LEU A 91 16.38 2.33 10.98
N LEU A 92 16.50 1.10 11.50
CA LEU A 92 15.93 0.73 12.78
C LEU A 92 16.99 0.80 13.89
N PRO A 93 16.59 1.07 15.15
CA PRO A 93 17.50 1.05 16.29
C PRO A 93 18.22 -0.29 16.45
N ALA A 94 19.40 -0.26 17.08
CA ALA A 94 20.09 -1.48 17.47
C ALA A 94 19.18 -2.38 18.33
N GLY A 95 19.19 -3.68 18.09
CA GLY A 95 18.31 -4.64 18.77
C GLY A 95 16.89 -4.77 18.18
N ALA A 96 16.53 -3.99 17.15
CA ALA A 96 15.21 -4.10 16.49
C ALA A 96 14.92 -5.50 15.92
N ALA A 97 15.94 -6.29 15.61
CA ALA A 97 15.77 -7.69 15.19
C ALA A 97 15.08 -8.57 16.25
N ALA A 98 15.12 -8.20 17.53
CA ALA A 98 14.42 -8.90 18.61
C ALA A 98 12.92 -8.54 18.67
N ALA A 99 12.47 -7.47 18.00
CA ALA A 99 11.10 -6.99 18.05
C ALA A 99 10.13 -7.75 17.12
N GLY A 100 10.66 -8.54 16.16
CA GLY A 100 9.83 -9.22 15.17
C GLY A 100 10.63 -10.02 14.14
N PRO A 101 9.95 -10.54 13.10
CA PRO A 101 10.59 -11.34 12.05
C PRO A 101 11.53 -10.47 11.19
N ALA A 102 12.25 -11.10 10.26
CA ALA A 102 13.13 -10.37 9.34
C ALA A 102 12.40 -9.22 8.60
N ASN A 103 13.06 -8.06 8.51
CA ASN A 103 12.57 -6.87 7.83
C ASN A 103 12.93 -6.90 6.33
N ALA A 104 12.36 -7.87 5.60
CA ALA A 104 12.66 -8.09 4.19
C ALA A 104 12.00 -7.06 3.24
N GLY A 105 11.02 -6.29 3.73
CA GLY A 105 10.23 -5.39 2.89
C GLY A 105 9.33 -6.13 1.88
N THR A 106 8.85 -5.39 0.89
CA THR A 106 8.03 -5.90 -0.23
C THR A 106 8.65 -5.50 -1.58
N PRO A 107 9.82 -6.06 -1.97
CA PRO A 107 10.49 -5.71 -3.22
C PRO A 107 9.60 -5.87 -4.47
N GLN A 108 8.66 -6.82 -4.43
CA GLN A 108 7.66 -6.99 -5.48
C GLN A 108 6.79 -5.75 -5.69
N TYR A 109 6.41 -5.02 -4.64
CA TYR A 109 5.64 -3.78 -4.79
C TYR A 109 6.52 -2.64 -5.30
N TRP A 110 7.77 -2.53 -4.83
CA TRP A 110 8.72 -1.55 -5.37
C TRP A 110 8.95 -1.73 -6.87
N ARG A 111 8.99 -2.97 -7.37
CA ARG A 111 9.06 -3.25 -8.81
C ARG A 111 7.84 -2.75 -9.57
N LEU A 112 6.64 -3.01 -9.07
CA LEU A 112 5.40 -2.54 -9.72
C LEU A 112 5.36 -1.02 -9.79
N LEU A 113 5.64 -0.36 -8.67
CA LEU A 113 5.64 1.10 -8.57
C LEU A 113 6.69 1.71 -9.51
N ALA A 114 7.89 1.13 -9.56
CA ALA A 114 8.94 1.57 -10.48
C ALA A 114 8.52 1.42 -11.95
N GLY A 115 7.90 0.30 -12.33
CA GLY A 115 7.39 0.10 -13.68
C GLY A 115 6.20 0.99 -14.04
N LEU A 116 5.40 1.43 -13.06
CA LEU A 116 4.38 2.47 -13.27
C LEU A 116 4.99 3.82 -13.60
N ALA A 117 6.14 4.13 -12.99
CA ALA A 117 6.91 5.35 -13.22
C ALA A 117 7.86 5.26 -14.42
N GLY A 118 8.02 4.08 -15.03
CA GLY A 118 9.03 3.87 -16.08
C GLY A 118 10.48 3.95 -15.59
N CYS A 119 10.71 3.76 -14.28
CA CYS A 119 12.03 3.87 -13.65
C CYS A 119 12.55 2.50 -13.20
N PRO A 120 13.87 2.31 -13.02
CA PRO A 120 14.41 1.09 -12.42
C PRO A 120 13.95 0.91 -10.97
N MET A 121 13.85 -0.33 -10.51
CA MET A 121 13.47 -0.64 -9.13
C MET A 121 14.54 -0.15 -8.14
N PRO A 122 14.20 0.68 -7.14
CA PRO A 122 15.15 1.19 -6.15
C PRO A 122 15.43 0.15 -5.04
N GLY A 123 16.06 -0.96 -5.41
CA GLY A 123 16.43 -2.05 -4.51
C GLY A 123 17.93 -2.13 -4.24
N ARG A 124 18.31 -2.92 -3.22
CA ARG A 124 19.72 -3.07 -2.77
C ARG A 124 20.68 -3.53 -3.87
N ALA A 125 20.21 -4.38 -4.78
CA ALA A 125 21.02 -4.87 -5.89
C ALA A 125 21.39 -3.77 -6.89
N ALA A 126 20.49 -2.80 -7.12
CA ALA A 126 20.72 -1.69 -8.05
C ALA A 126 21.39 -0.49 -7.36
N LEU A 127 21.02 -0.23 -6.09
CA LEU A 127 21.49 0.88 -5.29
C LEU A 127 21.94 0.34 -3.92
N PRO A 128 23.20 -0.10 -3.77
CA PRO A 128 23.69 -0.66 -2.50
C PRO A 128 23.82 0.40 -1.40
N ASP A 129 24.17 1.63 -1.76
CA ASP A 129 24.20 2.76 -0.84
C ASP A 129 22.80 3.07 -0.27
N LEU A 130 22.72 3.19 1.06
CA LEU A 130 21.44 3.40 1.75
C LEU A 130 20.82 4.76 1.41
N ALA A 131 21.62 5.82 1.40
CA ALA A 131 21.13 7.17 1.17
C ALA A 131 20.59 7.32 -0.26
N ALA A 132 21.34 6.86 -1.27
CA ALA A 132 20.93 6.83 -2.66
C ALA A 132 19.65 6.01 -2.87
N ARG A 133 19.56 4.82 -2.23
CA ARG A 133 18.37 3.96 -2.33
C ARG A 133 17.13 4.61 -1.71
N LEU A 134 17.26 5.25 -0.55
CA LEU A 134 16.16 5.98 0.08
C LEU A 134 15.74 7.21 -0.72
N ALA A 135 16.69 7.93 -1.31
CA ALA A 135 16.43 9.06 -2.19
C ALA A 135 15.66 8.61 -3.44
N ALA A 136 16.07 7.51 -4.07
CA ALA A 136 15.40 6.93 -5.24
C ALA A 136 13.97 6.44 -4.90
N LYS A 137 13.78 5.77 -3.76
CA LYS A 137 12.43 5.40 -3.28
C LYS A 137 11.55 6.63 -3.04
N ALA A 138 12.07 7.68 -2.39
CA ALA A 138 11.33 8.92 -2.17
C ALA A 138 11.00 9.65 -3.49
N ALA A 139 11.95 9.72 -4.43
CA ALA A 139 11.74 10.29 -5.75
C ALA A 139 10.64 9.55 -6.52
N LEU A 140 10.68 8.21 -6.51
CA LEU A 140 9.64 7.36 -7.10
C LEU A 140 8.26 7.67 -6.51
N LEU A 141 8.14 7.65 -5.17
CA LEU A 141 6.87 7.93 -4.51
C LEU A 141 6.35 9.35 -4.78
N ARG A 142 7.24 10.36 -4.82
CA ARG A 142 6.88 11.73 -5.20
C ARG A 142 6.40 11.82 -6.65
N GLY A 143 7.04 11.12 -7.58
CA GLY A 143 6.62 11.08 -8.98
C GLY A 143 5.23 10.47 -9.14
N LEU A 144 4.96 9.35 -8.46
CA LEU A 144 3.62 8.74 -8.44
C LEU A 144 2.58 9.67 -7.81
N ARG A 145 2.92 10.32 -6.69
CA ARG A 145 2.06 11.32 -6.05
C ARG A 145 1.76 12.49 -6.98
N ALA A 146 2.75 13.04 -7.68
CA ALA A 146 2.56 14.14 -8.64
C ALA A 146 1.63 13.74 -9.80
N ARG A 147 1.68 12.47 -10.22
CA ARG A 147 0.79 11.91 -11.26
C ARG A 147 -0.61 11.58 -10.76
N GLY A 148 -0.87 11.67 -9.44
CA GLY A 148 -2.15 11.28 -8.86
C GLY A 148 -2.35 9.76 -8.73
N ILE A 149 -1.25 8.99 -8.69
CA ILE A 149 -1.27 7.54 -8.46
C ILE A 149 -1.12 7.30 -6.97
N TRP A 150 -2.01 6.50 -6.39
CA TRP A 150 -1.99 6.20 -4.96
C TRP A 150 -2.26 4.74 -4.68
N LEU A 151 -1.51 4.16 -3.74
CA LEU A 151 -1.67 2.78 -3.30
C LEU A 151 -2.24 2.76 -1.88
N THR A 152 -3.35 2.05 -1.71
CA THR A 152 -3.95 1.76 -0.41
C THR A 152 -4.38 0.30 -0.35
N ASP A 153 -4.74 -0.15 0.84
CA ASP A 153 -5.27 -1.48 1.08
C ASP A 153 -6.79 -1.47 1.17
N ALA A 154 -7.41 -2.60 0.82
CA ALA A 154 -8.84 -2.85 0.97
C ALA A 154 -9.22 -3.35 2.36
N SER A 155 -8.26 -3.92 3.10
CA SER A 155 -8.38 -4.29 4.49
C SER A 155 -7.77 -3.22 5.38
N LEU A 156 -8.50 -2.80 6.41
CA LEU A 156 -8.00 -1.90 7.45
C LEU A 156 -6.96 -2.56 8.36
N VAL A 157 -7.02 -3.88 8.48
CA VAL A 157 -6.16 -4.68 9.35
C VAL A 157 -5.28 -5.60 8.52
N ALA A 158 -4.09 -5.90 9.03
CA ALA A 158 -3.21 -6.87 8.39
C ALA A 158 -3.84 -8.28 8.32
N LEU A 159 -3.80 -8.88 7.12
CA LEU A 159 -4.26 -10.26 6.86
C LEU A 159 -3.12 -11.26 6.68
N ALA A 160 -1.88 -10.77 6.72
CA ALA A 160 -0.66 -11.55 6.71
C ALA A 160 0.21 -11.18 7.91
N GLY A 161 0.51 -12.17 8.75
CA GLY A 161 1.36 -12.05 9.92
C GLY A 161 2.85 -12.25 9.63
N PRO A 162 3.68 -12.16 10.67
CA PRO A 162 5.08 -12.56 10.64
C PRO A 162 5.32 -13.89 9.91
N GLY A 163 6.39 -13.96 9.10
CA GLY A 163 6.71 -15.18 8.33
C GLY A 163 5.75 -15.49 7.18
N GLY A 164 4.77 -14.63 6.90
CA GLY A 164 3.84 -14.80 5.78
C GLY A 164 2.63 -15.68 6.10
N ALA A 165 2.39 -16.02 7.38
CA ALA A 165 1.17 -16.71 7.80
C ALA A 165 -0.05 -15.86 7.42
N ARG A 166 -1.01 -16.43 6.70
CA ARG A 166 -2.20 -15.70 6.23
C ARG A 166 -3.43 -16.10 7.01
N ALA A 167 -4.35 -15.15 7.19
CA ALA A 167 -5.68 -15.44 7.69
C ALA A 167 -6.39 -16.45 6.80
N ALA A 168 -7.25 -17.29 7.38
CA ALA A 168 -8.08 -18.21 6.62
C ALA A 168 -8.95 -17.44 5.60
N PRO A 169 -9.25 -18.01 4.41
CA PRO A 169 -9.99 -17.30 3.36
C PRO A 169 -11.32 -16.69 3.82
N ARG A 170 -12.03 -17.37 4.73
CA ARG A 170 -13.28 -16.85 5.33
C ARG A 170 -13.05 -15.59 6.16
N LEU A 171 -12.00 -15.57 6.98
CA LEU A 171 -11.64 -14.41 7.80
C LEU A 171 -11.11 -13.26 6.93
N GLN A 172 -10.35 -13.57 5.89
CA GLN A 172 -9.89 -12.61 4.90
C GLN A 172 -11.10 -11.92 4.22
N ALA A 173 -12.07 -12.69 3.73
CA ALA A 173 -13.27 -12.14 3.10
C ALA A 173 -14.10 -11.28 4.09
N LEU A 174 -14.20 -11.72 5.35
CA LEU A 174 -14.87 -10.97 6.40
C LEU A 174 -14.18 -9.63 6.69
N ALA A 175 -12.84 -9.61 6.81
CA ALA A 175 -12.07 -8.39 7.00
C ALA A 175 -12.27 -7.41 5.85
N LEU A 176 -12.17 -7.88 4.60
CA LEU A 176 -12.34 -7.03 3.42
C LEU A 176 -13.73 -6.41 3.36
N ARG A 177 -14.79 -7.21 3.56
CA ARG A 177 -16.17 -6.71 3.57
C ARG A 177 -16.42 -5.70 4.70
N ALA A 178 -15.93 -5.99 5.90
CA ALA A 178 -16.09 -5.11 7.05
C ALA A 178 -15.31 -3.78 6.87
N SER A 179 -14.07 -3.86 6.39
CA SER A 179 -13.23 -2.70 6.07
C SER A 179 -13.88 -1.83 5.01
N TRP A 180 -14.44 -2.46 3.97
CA TRP A 180 -15.17 -1.75 2.93
C TRP A 180 -16.39 -1.01 3.49
N HIS A 181 -17.30 -1.73 4.13
CA HIS A 181 -18.55 -1.19 4.64
C HIS A 181 -18.32 -0.04 5.64
N ARG A 182 -17.30 -0.14 6.49
CA ARG A 182 -17.13 0.79 7.62
C ARG A 182 -16.25 2.00 7.33
N TYR A 183 -15.41 1.92 6.31
CA TYR A 183 -14.44 2.98 6.04
C TYR A 183 -14.35 3.28 4.55
N HIS A 184 -14.03 2.28 3.72
CA HIS A 184 -13.72 2.57 2.31
C HIS A 184 -14.93 3.00 1.47
N ALA A 185 -16.14 2.50 1.76
CA ALA A 185 -17.34 2.83 1.00
C ALA A 185 -17.70 4.33 1.06
N ALA A 186 -17.48 4.96 2.21
CA ALA A 186 -17.67 6.41 2.37
C ALA A 186 -16.48 7.20 1.81
N ARG A 187 -15.27 6.65 1.93
CA ARG A 187 -14.03 7.38 1.67
C ARG A 187 -13.56 7.33 0.24
N LEU A 188 -13.38 6.14 -0.33
CA LEU A 188 -12.70 5.96 -1.62
C LEU A 188 -13.50 6.54 -2.80
N PRO A 189 -14.84 6.40 -2.87
CA PRO A 189 -15.64 7.03 -3.92
C PRO A 189 -15.57 8.56 -3.89
N ALA A 190 -15.52 9.16 -2.68
CA ALA A 190 -15.42 10.61 -2.50
C ALA A 190 -14.12 11.21 -3.06
N LEU A 191 -13.06 10.39 -3.18
CA LEU A 191 -11.80 10.80 -3.83
C LEU A 191 -11.93 10.92 -5.36
N ALA A 192 -13.04 10.44 -5.94
CA ALA A 192 -13.34 10.47 -7.36
C ALA A 192 -12.17 10.05 -8.28
N PRO A 193 -11.51 8.90 -8.01
CA PRO A 193 -10.45 8.40 -8.90
C PRO A 193 -11.03 8.18 -10.30
N ALA A 194 -10.28 8.48 -11.35
CA ALA A 194 -10.70 8.20 -12.72
C ALA A 194 -10.83 6.68 -12.95
N HIS A 195 -9.94 5.89 -12.33
CA HIS A 195 -9.96 4.44 -12.40
C HIS A 195 -9.38 3.78 -11.14
N VAL A 196 -9.81 2.54 -10.87
CA VAL A 196 -9.33 1.71 -9.76
C VAL A 196 -8.73 0.41 -10.29
N VAL A 197 -7.49 0.09 -9.91
CA VAL A 197 -6.89 -1.22 -10.18
C VAL A 197 -6.80 -1.99 -8.89
N VAL A 198 -7.55 -3.08 -8.80
CA VAL A 198 -7.55 -4.00 -7.66
C VAL A 198 -6.40 -5.00 -7.83
N ILE A 199 -5.43 -4.95 -6.93
CA ILE A 199 -4.27 -5.85 -6.92
C ILE A 199 -4.61 -7.09 -6.11
N GLY A 200 -5.12 -8.10 -6.82
CA GLY A 200 -5.47 -9.40 -6.29
C GLY A 200 -6.88 -9.82 -6.67
N ARG A 201 -6.97 -10.87 -7.48
CA ARG A 201 -8.26 -11.44 -7.92
C ARG A 201 -9.13 -11.91 -6.76
N GLY A 202 -8.55 -12.34 -5.64
CA GLY A 202 -9.31 -12.69 -4.42
C GLY A 202 -10.01 -11.47 -3.79
N VAL A 203 -9.35 -10.31 -3.79
CA VAL A 203 -9.96 -9.05 -3.32
C VAL A 203 -11.14 -8.68 -4.22
N ALA A 204 -10.92 -8.72 -5.54
CA ALA A 204 -11.96 -8.45 -6.52
C ALA A 204 -13.16 -9.42 -6.41
N ALA A 205 -12.91 -10.71 -6.16
CA ALA A 205 -13.98 -11.69 -5.97
C ALA A 205 -14.82 -11.40 -4.71
N VAL A 206 -14.20 -10.90 -3.64
CA VAL A 206 -14.91 -10.56 -2.39
C VAL A 206 -15.68 -9.24 -2.51
N LEU A 207 -15.06 -8.22 -3.13
CA LEU A 207 -15.57 -6.85 -3.14
C LEU A 207 -16.27 -6.45 -4.44
N GLY A 208 -16.33 -7.32 -5.46
CA GLY A 208 -16.86 -7.03 -6.79
C GLY A 208 -18.17 -6.23 -6.80
N PRO A 209 -19.25 -6.72 -6.15
CA PRO A 209 -20.52 -5.96 -6.10
C PRO A 209 -20.39 -4.57 -5.48
N ALA A 210 -19.51 -4.42 -4.48
CA ALA A 210 -19.28 -3.15 -3.82
C ALA A 210 -18.43 -2.19 -4.68
N LEU A 211 -17.49 -2.74 -5.45
CA LEU A 211 -16.69 -2.01 -6.44
C LEU A 211 -17.53 -1.57 -7.63
N ASP A 212 -18.45 -2.41 -8.11
CA ASP A 212 -19.40 -2.08 -9.18
C ASP A 212 -20.32 -0.93 -8.78
N ALA A 213 -20.82 -0.94 -7.54
CA ALA A 213 -21.64 0.14 -7.00
C ALA A 213 -20.84 1.45 -6.84
N ALA A 214 -19.61 1.37 -6.34
CA ALA A 214 -18.77 2.54 -6.06
C ALA A 214 -18.09 3.14 -7.31
N PHE A 215 -17.73 2.29 -8.27
CA PHE A 215 -16.91 2.65 -9.43
C PHE A 215 -17.46 2.00 -10.71
N PRO A 216 -18.73 2.26 -11.09
CA PRO A 216 -19.38 1.58 -12.20
C PRO A 216 -18.59 1.74 -13.50
N GLY A 217 -18.13 0.62 -14.06
CA GLY A 217 -17.31 0.57 -15.28
C GLY A 217 -15.90 1.17 -15.16
N ARG A 218 -15.45 1.53 -13.95
CA ARG A 218 -14.19 2.26 -13.70
C ARG A 218 -13.23 1.51 -12.79
N TRP A 219 -13.31 0.18 -12.77
CA TRP A 219 -12.34 -0.64 -12.07
C TRP A 219 -11.96 -1.89 -12.87
N GLN A 220 -10.77 -2.43 -12.59
CA GLN A 220 -10.29 -3.71 -13.12
C GLN A 220 -9.50 -4.47 -12.05
N ALA A 221 -9.38 -5.79 -12.21
CA ALA A 221 -8.58 -6.64 -11.33
C ALA A 221 -7.33 -7.17 -12.02
N VAL A 222 -6.21 -7.16 -11.29
CA VAL A 222 -4.96 -7.83 -11.69
C VAL A 222 -4.55 -8.88 -10.65
N PRO A 223 -3.72 -9.88 -10.99
CA PRO A 223 -3.18 -10.81 -10.01
C PRO A 223 -2.37 -10.10 -8.91
N GLN A 224 -2.26 -10.71 -7.72
CA GLN A 224 -1.24 -10.26 -6.76
C GLN A 224 0.16 -10.58 -7.30
N PRO A 225 1.19 -9.80 -6.96
CA PRO A 225 2.56 -10.02 -7.46
C PRO A 225 3.09 -11.42 -7.11
N MET A 226 2.72 -11.95 -5.94
CA MET A 226 3.09 -13.29 -5.50
C MET A 226 2.35 -14.42 -6.24
N GLY A 227 1.19 -14.10 -6.85
CA GLY A 227 0.41 -15.01 -7.68
C GLY A 227 0.80 -14.95 -9.16
N ALA A 228 1.45 -13.88 -9.61
CA ALA A 228 2.02 -13.74 -10.95
C ALA A 228 3.39 -14.44 -11.06
N ARG A 229 3.43 -15.76 -10.79
CA ARG A 229 4.67 -16.54 -10.82
C ARG A 229 5.10 -16.80 -12.27
N GLY A 230 6.39 -16.58 -12.56
CA GLY A 230 6.97 -16.73 -13.89
C GLY A 230 7.03 -15.43 -14.69
N ALA A 231 7.93 -15.37 -15.69
CA ALA A 231 8.21 -14.16 -16.46
C ALA A 231 6.98 -13.62 -17.21
N GLY A 232 6.21 -14.50 -17.85
CA GLY A 232 5.00 -14.12 -18.60
C GLY A 232 3.91 -13.46 -17.74
N PRO A 233 3.41 -14.13 -16.67
CA PRO A 233 2.41 -13.54 -15.79
C PRO A 233 2.87 -12.25 -15.11
N ALA A 234 4.15 -12.14 -14.73
CA ALA A 234 4.71 -10.92 -14.15
C ALA A 234 4.74 -9.77 -15.18
N ALA A 235 5.14 -10.04 -16.42
CA ALA A 235 5.10 -9.07 -17.51
C ALA A 235 3.67 -8.62 -17.83
N ALA A 236 2.70 -9.53 -17.85
CA ALA A 236 1.29 -9.20 -18.08
C ALA A 236 0.71 -8.32 -16.97
N LEU A 237 1.02 -8.61 -15.69
CA LEU A 237 0.67 -7.76 -14.56
C LEU A 237 1.25 -6.35 -14.72
N GLN A 238 2.54 -6.26 -15.06
CA GLN A 238 3.21 -4.98 -15.26
C GLN A 238 2.60 -4.19 -16.42
N ALA A 239 2.35 -4.84 -17.56
CA ALA A 239 1.76 -4.21 -18.73
C ALA A 239 0.35 -3.67 -18.44
N ALA A 240 -0.49 -4.42 -17.73
CA ALA A 240 -1.83 -3.98 -17.35
C ALA A 240 -1.79 -2.74 -16.43
N LEU A 241 -0.86 -2.72 -15.48
CA LEU A 241 -0.67 -1.57 -14.59
C LEU A 241 -0.14 -0.34 -15.33
N THR A 242 0.88 -0.52 -16.18
CA THR A 242 1.45 0.56 -16.99
C THR A 242 0.41 1.15 -17.96
N LEU A 243 -0.43 0.32 -18.58
CA LEU A 243 -1.53 0.77 -19.44
C LEU A 243 -2.57 1.58 -18.65
N ALA A 244 -2.95 1.13 -17.46
CA ALA A 244 -3.87 1.89 -16.61
C ALA A 244 -3.27 3.25 -16.20
N ALA A 245 -1.98 3.28 -15.86
CA ALA A 245 -1.31 4.51 -15.49
C ALA A 245 -1.13 5.48 -16.67
N SER A 246 -0.79 5.01 -17.87
CA SER A 246 -0.71 5.90 -19.04
C SER A 246 -2.07 6.49 -19.41
N ARG A 247 -3.14 5.71 -19.29
CA ARG A 247 -4.50 6.12 -19.62
C ARG A 247 -5.12 7.07 -18.59
N PHE A 248 -4.98 6.77 -17.31
CA PHE A 248 -5.73 7.45 -16.25
C PHE A 248 -4.87 8.41 -15.42
N ALA A 249 -3.55 8.23 -15.41
CA ALA A 249 -2.59 9.08 -14.72
C ALA A 249 -1.33 9.38 -15.58
N PRO A 250 -1.51 9.90 -16.82
CA PRO A 250 -0.40 10.24 -17.71
C PRO A 250 0.58 11.20 -17.05
N GLU A 251 1.84 11.10 -17.47
CA GLU A 251 2.89 12.03 -17.07
C GLU A 251 2.53 13.46 -17.51
N GLY A 252 2.66 14.41 -16.61
CA GLY A 252 2.85 15.81 -17.02
C GLY A 252 4.27 15.96 -17.58
N GLY A 253 4.47 16.88 -18.53
CA GLY A 253 5.68 16.97 -19.38
C GLY A 253 7.06 16.98 -18.68
N ASP A 254 7.13 17.10 -17.35
CA ASP A 254 8.38 17.20 -16.58
C ASP A 254 8.70 15.97 -15.69
N GLY A 255 7.89 14.91 -15.74
CA GLY A 255 7.84 13.89 -14.68
C GLY A 255 8.76 12.66 -14.77
N ARG A 256 9.69 12.56 -15.74
CA ARG A 256 10.61 11.41 -15.78
C ARG A 256 11.58 11.47 -14.61
N CYS A 257 11.90 10.31 -14.02
CA CYS A 257 13.07 10.18 -13.16
C CYS A 257 14.29 10.66 -13.99
N ARG A 258 14.77 11.88 -13.74
CA ARG A 258 16.01 12.35 -14.36
C ARG A 258 17.13 11.55 -13.73
N ASP A 259 17.95 10.91 -14.57
CA ASP A 259 19.17 10.20 -14.16
C ASP A 259 20.17 11.15 -13.48
#